data_AF-A0A7C8GU42-F1
#
_entry.id   AF-A0A7C8GU42-F1
#
_cell.length_a   1.000
_cell.length_b   1.000
_cell.length_c   1.000
_cell.angle_alpha   90.00
_cell.angle_beta   90.00
_cell.angle_gamma   90.00
#
_symmetry.space_group_name_H-M   'P 1'
#
loop_
_entity.id
_entity.type
_entity.pdbx_description
1 polymer ?
#
loop_
_entity_poly.entity_id
_entity_poly.type
_entity_poly.pdbx_seq_one_letter_code
_entity_poly.pdbx_strand_id
1 'polypeptide(L)'
;MEVSLWMYITVYIAQLIGVSLALAVFPSLYFKSRKNGILLLVIIIIAILYSLIQGFSASAAMGTGMLIISICLLAAAYINVQRQKEKNYTH
;
A
#
# COMPACT_ATOMS: atom_id res chain seq x y z
N MET A 1 -16.73 21.90 5.36
CA MET A 1 -17.51 20.68 5.12
C MET A 1 -17.27 19.76 6.30
N GLU A 2 -18.30 19.35 7.03
CA GLU A 2 -18.16 18.35 8.08
C GLU A 2 -17.77 17.03 7.42
N VAL A 3 -16.51 16.64 7.57
CA VAL A 3 -16.02 15.37 7.04
C VAL A 3 -16.55 14.28 7.96
N SER A 4 -17.61 13.57 7.54
CA SER A 4 -18.23 12.51 8.32
C SER A 4 -17.20 11.43 8.69
N LEU A 5 -17.20 10.97 9.94
CA LEU A 5 -16.37 9.86 10.44
C LEU A 5 -16.40 8.63 9.52
N TRP A 6 -17.56 8.38 8.91
CA TRP A 6 -17.75 7.32 7.91
C TRP A 6 -16.83 7.43 6.69
N MET A 7 -16.54 8.64 6.22
CA MET A 7 -15.64 8.89 5.09
C MET A 7 -14.19 8.52 5.44
N TYR A 8 -13.73 8.84 6.66
CA TYR A 8 -12.42 8.43 7.13
C TYR A 8 -12.29 6.91 7.18
N ILE A 9 -13.28 6.23 7.79
CA ILE A 9 -13.29 4.77 7.94
C ILE A 9 -13.26 4.09 6.57
N THR A 10 -14.10 4.51 5.63
CA THR A 10 -14.15 3.92 4.29
C THR A 10 -12.86 4.11 3.52
N VAL A 11 -12.24 5.29 3.59
CA VAL A 11 -10.96 5.56 2.93
C VAL A 11 -9.83 4.70 3.52
N TYR A 12 -9.77 4.57 4.84
CA TYR A 12 -8.77 3.70 5.49
C TYR A 12 -8.95 2.23 5.13
N ILE A 13 -10.19 1.74 5.12
CA ILE A 13 -10.49 0.36 4.71
C ILE A 13 -10.12 0.13 3.24
N ALA A 14 -10.49 1.05 2.35
CA ALA A 14 -10.16 0.94 0.94
C ALA A 14 -8.63 0.92 0.71
N GLN A 15 -7.88 1.74 1.45
CA GLN A 15 -6.42 1.76 1.38
C GLN A 15 -5.80 0.46 1.91
N LEU A 16 -6.31 -0.08 3.02
CA LEU A 16 -5.86 -1.37 3.55
C LEU A 16 -6.10 -2.52 2.55
N ILE A 17 -7.29 -2.59 1.97
CA ILE A 17 -7.66 -3.63 1.01
C ILE A 17 -6.81 -3.50 -0.26
N GLY A 18 -6.73 -2.29 -0.82
CA GLY A 18 -5.99 -2.02 -2.05
C GLY A 18 -4.51 -2.36 -1.93
N VAL A 19 -3.86 -1.93 -0.85
CA VAL A 19 -2.43 -2.21 -0.61
C VAL A 19 -2.20 -3.70 -0.29
N SER A 20 -3.10 -4.34 0.46
CA SER A 20 -2.98 -5.78 0.75
C SER A 20 -3.11 -6.64 -0.52
N LEU A 21 -4.07 -6.33 -1.40
CA LEU A 21 -4.18 -7.00 -2.70
C LEU A 21 -2.93 -6.76 -3.54
N ALA A 22 -2.46 -5.51 -3.60
CA ALA A 22 -1.29 -5.15 -4.37
C ALA A 22 -0.03 -5.91 -3.90
N LEU A 23 0.13 -6.08 -2.59
CA LEU A 23 1.20 -6.88 -1.99
C LEU A 23 1.04 -8.39 -2.22
N ALA A 24 -0.18 -8.91 -2.32
CA ALA A 24 -0.42 -10.30 -2.65
C ALA A 24 -0.10 -10.60 -4.13
N VAL A 25 -0.45 -9.68 -5.03
CA VAL A 25 -0.23 -9.82 -6.49
C VAL A 25 1.23 -9.54 -6.86
N PHE A 26 1.88 -8.59 -6.20
CA PHE A 26 3.24 -8.14 -6.52
C PHE A 26 4.26 -9.30 -6.64
N PRO A 27 4.39 -10.22 -5.67
CA PRO A 27 5.36 -11.29 -5.80
C PRO A 27 5.03 -12.26 -6.93
N SER A 28 3.75 -12.62 -7.12
CA SER A 28 3.33 -13.46 -8.23
C SER A 28 3.75 -12.85 -9.58
N LEU A 29 3.59 -11.53 -9.73
CA LEU A 29 3.99 -10.83 -10.95
C LEU A 29 5.51 -10.65 -11.06
N TYR A 30 6.20 -10.38 -9.95
CA TYR A 30 7.64 -10.17 -9.89
C TYR A 30 8.43 -11.45 -10.22
N PHE A 31 7.98 -12.61 -9.72
CA PHE A 31 8.56 -13.90 -10.06
C PHE A 31 8.31 -14.31 -11.51
N LYS A 32 7.15 -13.95 -12.08
CA LYS A 32 6.84 -14.23 -13.50
C LYS A 32 7.59 -13.33 -14.47
N SER A 33 7.72 -12.04 -14.18
CA SER A 33 8.47 -11.08 -15.00
C SER A 33 8.97 -9.93 -14.15
N ARG A 34 10.29 -9.87 -13.95
CA ARG A 34 10.94 -8.84 -13.15
C ARG A 34 10.61 -7.42 -13.62
N LYS A 35 10.48 -7.21 -14.94
CA LYS A 35 10.11 -5.91 -15.53
C LYS A 35 8.68 -5.51 -15.14
N ASN A 36 7.73 -6.43 -15.21
CA ASN A 36 6.33 -6.17 -14.89
C ASN A 36 6.10 -5.97 -13.39
N GLY A 37 6.83 -6.72 -12.55
CA GLY A 37 6.82 -6.52 -11.10
C GLY A 37 7.28 -5.12 -10.70
N ILE A 38 8.40 -4.63 -11.27
CA ILE A 38 8.88 -3.27 -10.99
C ILE A 38 7.87 -2.21 -11.45
N LEU A 39 7.27 -2.40 -12.64
CA LEU A 39 6.26 -1.48 -13.18
C LEU A 39 5.03 -1.40 -12.25
N LEU A 40 4.57 -2.55 -11.74
CA LEU A 40 3.47 -2.60 -10.78
C LEU A 40 3.84 -1.97 -9.44
N LEU A 41 5.08 -2.13 -8.96
CA LEU A 41 5.57 -1.46 -7.75
C LEU A 41 5.52 0.07 -7.90
N VAL A 42 5.98 0.59 -9.04
CA VAL A 42 5.97 2.02 -9.33
C VAL A 42 4.54 2.56 -9.33
N ILE A 43 3.59 1.85 -9.95
CA ILE A 43 2.17 2.23 -9.94
C ILE A 43 1.61 2.27 -8.51
N ILE A 44 1.93 1.27 -7.68
CA ILE A 44 1.49 1.25 -6.27
C ILE A 44 2.04 2.47 -5.51
N ILE A 45 3.32 2.78 -5.67
CA ILE A 45 3.96 3.92 -4.99
C ILE A 45 3.28 5.22 -5.41
N ILE A 46 3.04 5.42 -6.71
CA ILE A 46 2.33 6.60 -7.22
C ILE A 46 0.91 6.67 -6.66
N ALA A 47 0.18 5.55 -6.61
CA ALA A 47 -1.17 5.50 -6.06
C ALA A 47 -1.20 5.85 -4.56
N ILE A 48 -0.23 5.37 -3.77
CA ILE A 48 -0.11 5.70 -2.35
C ILE A 48 0.19 7.20 -2.17
N LEU A 49 1.15 7.75 -2.94
CA LEU A 49 1.49 9.17 -2.89
C LEU A 49 0.30 10.05 -3.26
N TYR A 50 -0.44 9.67 -4.31
CA TYR A 50 -1.64 10.40 -4.74
C TYR A 50 -2.74 10.37 -3.66
N SER A 51 -3.01 9.20 -3.08
CA SER A 51 -3.93 9.07 -1.94
C SER A 51 -3.51 9.92 -0.75
N LEU A 52 -2.20 10.01 -0.48
CA LEU A 52 -1.68 10.79 0.63
C LEU A 52 -1.85 12.30 0.38
N ILE A 53 -1.54 12.78 -0.83
CA ILE A 53 -1.75 14.18 -1.23
C ILE A 53 -3.24 14.54 -1.13
N GLN A 54 -4.13 13.66 -1.59
CA GLN A 54 -5.58 13.86 -1.44
C GLN A 54 -5.99 13.88 0.04
N GLY A 55 -5.47 12.96 0.86
CA GLY A 55 -5.73 12.94 2.30
C GLY A 55 -5.34 14.25 2.97
N PHE A 56 -4.13 14.75 2.71
CA PHE A 56 -3.67 16.05 3.25
C PHE A 56 -4.48 17.24 2.72
N SER A 57 -4.92 17.18 1.46
CA SER A 57 -5.77 18.22 0.87
C SER A 57 -7.18 18.24 1.47
N ALA A 58 -7.70 17.07 1.88
CA ALA A 58 -8.99 16.97 2.54
C ALA A 58 -8.95 17.43 4.00
N SER A 59 -7.96 16.97 4.78
CA SER A 59 -7.75 17.39 6.17
C SER A 59 -6.38 16.94 6.68
N ALA A 60 -5.72 17.79 7.47
CA ALA A 60 -4.44 17.45 8.11
C ALA A 60 -4.54 16.18 8.98
N ALA A 61 -5.68 15.96 9.64
CA ALA A 61 -5.94 14.75 10.44
C ALA A 61 -6.08 13.48 9.57
N MET A 62 -6.64 13.61 8.36
CA MET A 62 -6.75 12.52 7.40
C MET A 62 -5.38 12.13 6.86
N GLY A 63 -4.61 13.13 6.43
CA GLY A 63 -3.26 12.93 5.90
C GLY A 63 -2.32 12.28 6.91
N THR A 64 -2.36 12.71 8.17
CA THR A 64 -1.54 12.09 9.23
C THR A 64 -1.95 10.64 9.52
N GLY A 65 -3.25 10.33 9.59
CA GLY A 65 -3.69 8.94 9.77
C GLY A 65 -3.33 8.04 8.58
N MET A 66 -3.46 8.54 7.35
CA MET A 66 -3.04 7.82 6.14
C MET A 66 -1.53 7.60 6.11
N LEU A 67 -0.73 8.56 6.62
CA LEU A 67 0.72 8.41 6.77
C LEU A 67 1.07 7.25 7.71
N ILE A 68 0.46 7.22 8.89
CA ILE A 68 0.70 6.17 9.90
C ILE A 68 0.37 4.79 9.30
N ILE A 69 -0.79 4.67 8.65
CA ILE A 69 -1.20 3.42 8.00
C ILE A 69 -0.23 3.05 6.87
N SER A 70 0.22 4.02 6.08
CA SER A 70 1.18 3.78 5.01
C SER A 70 2.52 3.28 5.53
N ILE A 71 3.02 3.81 6.66
CA ILE A 71 4.24 3.32 7.32
C ILE A 71 4.06 1.88 7.81
N CYS A 72 2.95 1.58 8.49
CA CYS A 72 2.63 0.22 8.94
C CYS A 72 2.55 -0.77 7.77
N LEU A 73 1.92 -0.37 6.66
CA LEU A 73 1.84 -1.17 5.45
C LEU A 73 3.21 -1.35 4.78
N LEU A 74 4.07 -0.33 4.79
CA LEU A 74 5.43 -0.43 4.26
C LEU A 74 6.26 -1.43 5.07
N ALA A 75 6.13 -1.41 6.40
CA ALA A 75 6.76 -2.38 7.28
C ALA A 75 6.23 -3.81 7.02
N ALA A 76 4.90 -3.97 6.92
CA ALA A 76 4.28 -5.26 6.61
C ALA A 76 4.72 -5.78 5.23
N ALA A 77 4.80 -4.90 4.23
CA ALA A 77 5.30 -5.21 2.89
C ALA A 77 6.75 -5.71 2.93
N TYR A 78 7.62 -5.00 3.66
CA TYR A 78 9.02 -5.37 3.82
C TYR A 78 9.17 -6.76 4.46
N ILE A 79 8.42 -7.03 5.54
CA ILE A 79 8.40 -8.34 6.20
C ILE A 79 7.92 -9.43 5.23
N ASN A 80 6.85 -9.18 4.47
CA ASN A 80 6.34 -10.15 3.49
C ASN A 80 7.37 -10.45 2.38
N VAL A 81 8.05 -9.43 1.86
CA VAL A 81 9.12 -9.62 0.87
C VAL A 81 10.27 -10.43 1.45
N GLN A 82 10.69 -10.17 2.69
CA GLN A 82 11.72 -10.97 3.35
C GLN A 82 11.30 -12.44 3.51
N ARG A 83 10.09 -12.70 4.00
CA ARG A 83 9.55 -14.06 4.16
C ARG A 83 9.46 -14.82 2.83
N GLN A 84 9.15 -14.12 1.75
CA GLN A 84 9.07 -14.75 0.42
C GLN A 84 10.43 -14.99 -0.22
N LYS A 85 11.44 -14.18 0.08
CA LYS A 85 12.83 -14.51 -0.26
C LYS A 85 13.23 -15.80 0.42
N GLU A 86 13.02 -15.91 1.73
CA GLU A 86 13.38 -17.10 2.51
C GLU A 86 12.78 -18.39 1.95
N LYS A 87 11.49 -18.37 1.58
CA LYS A 87 10.80 -19.51 0.92
C LYS A 87 11.35 -19.89 -0.46
N ASN A 88 11.96 -18.98 -1.20
CA ASN A 88 12.52 -19.28 -2.52
C ASN A 88 13.96 -19.81 -2.47
N TYR A 89 14.68 -19.65 -1.35
CA TYR A 89 16.04 -20.19 -1.17
C TYR A 89 16.06 -21.60 -0.55
N THR A 90 14.90 -22.15 -0.16
CA THR A 90 14.77 -23.49 0.45
C THR A 90 14.30 -24.55 -0.54
N HIS A 91 14.41 -24.29 -1.85
CA HIS A 91 13.95 -25.20 -2.90
C HIS A 91 15.05 -25.56 -3.89
#